data_AF-A0A7C4NDJ8-F1
#
_entry.id   AF-A0A7C4NDJ8-F1
#
_cell.length_a   1.000
_cell.length_b   1.000
_cell.length_c   1.000
_cell.angle_alpha   90.00
_cell.angle_beta   90.00
_cell.angle_gamma   90.00
#
_symmetry.space_group_name_H-M   'P 1'
#
loop_
_entity.id
_entity.type
_entity.pdbx_description
1 polymer ?
#
loop_
_entity_poly.entity_id
_entity_poly.type
_entity_poly.pdbx_seq_one_letter_code
_entity_poly.pdbx_strand_id
1 'polypeptide(L)'
;MSEQTLSTPTGRLVGRYAWAVLPLILLAAVIALFLSTGAGVQSPADLPPIEELTIQRVMLPAPTELIVEVTNSGPDPVTISQVLIDDAYWNFTIQPGPQLARLASATIKIPYPWVQGEAHTIMLVTSTGTLFEAVVPVAVTTPAVDMRAFLNFALIGFYIGVIPVALGMMWHPFMRGLKRRTMDAILALTLGLLVFLLIDTASEGLEKAALVPGSLQGVILFGAGALLAYFLIQIISSRKAGKRDEAAGRLNIAFLLAIGIGLHNLAEGLVVGAAYASGAAALGAFLVIGFTLHNVTEGI
;
A
#
# COMPACT_ATOMS: atom_id res chain seq x y z
N MET A 1 -75.16 -11.33 -27.54
CA MET A 1 -74.27 -11.33 -28.72
C MET A 1 -74.42 -9.96 -29.35
N SER A 2 -73.45 -9.06 -29.36
CA SER A 2 -72.04 -9.22 -29.74
C SER A 2 -71.12 -8.28 -28.94
N GLU A 3 -69.94 -8.78 -28.60
CA GLU A 3 -68.83 -8.03 -28.00
C GLU A 3 -68.27 -6.99 -28.98
N GLN A 4 -68.05 -5.76 -28.50
CA GLN A 4 -67.17 -4.79 -29.15
C GLN A 4 -65.73 -5.08 -28.72
N THR A 5 -64.93 -5.60 -29.64
CA THR A 5 -63.48 -5.77 -29.46
C THR A 5 -62.78 -4.44 -29.71
N LEU A 6 -62.11 -3.93 -28.67
CA LEU A 6 -61.21 -2.77 -28.74
C LEU A 6 -59.95 -3.15 -29.53
N SER A 7 -59.73 -2.47 -30.66
CA SER A 7 -58.49 -2.59 -31.43
C SER A 7 -57.33 -1.91 -30.71
N THR A 8 -56.30 -2.68 -30.38
CA THR A 8 -55.05 -2.21 -29.76
C THR A 8 -54.13 -1.61 -30.84
N PRO A 9 -53.56 -0.40 -30.66
CA PRO A 9 -52.77 0.24 -31.70
C PRO A 9 -51.34 -0.33 -31.72
N THR A 10 -51.10 -1.31 -32.60
CA THR A 10 -49.79 -1.94 -32.85
C THR A 10 -48.77 -1.01 -33.54
N GLY A 11 -49.20 0.13 -34.09
CA GLY A 11 -48.34 1.07 -34.84
C GLY A 11 -47.39 1.93 -33.99
N ARG A 12 -47.60 2.05 -32.67
CA ARG A 12 -46.75 2.92 -31.80
C ARG A 12 -45.51 2.23 -31.24
N LEU A 13 -45.47 0.90 -31.21
CA LEU A 13 -44.36 0.13 -30.61
C LEU A 13 -43.14 0.07 -31.55
N VAL A 14 -43.35 -0.13 -32.85
CA VAL A 14 -42.27 -0.22 -33.85
C VAL A 14 -41.49 1.10 -33.96
N GLY A 15 -42.19 2.24 -33.91
CA GLY A 15 -41.53 3.56 -33.89
C GLY A 15 -40.68 3.77 -32.63
N ARG A 16 -41.12 3.27 -31.47
CA ARG A 16 -40.42 3.45 -30.19
C ARG A 16 -39.11 2.65 -30.11
N TYR A 17 -39.07 1.44 -30.67
CA TYR A 17 -37.84 0.65 -30.77
C TYR A 17 -36.88 1.19 -31.84
N ALA A 18 -37.39 1.72 -32.96
CA ALA A 18 -36.56 2.40 -33.96
C ALA A 18 -35.82 3.61 -33.38
N TRP A 19 -36.49 4.39 -32.52
CA TRP A 19 -35.86 5.50 -31.78
C TRP A 19 -34.85 5.05 -30.72
N ALA A 20 -34.93 3.81 -30.22
CA ALA A 20 -33.93 3.25 -29.30
C ALA A 20 -32.70 2.70 -30.03
N VAL A 21 -32.88 2.18 -31.26
CA VAL A 21 -31.79 1.63 -32.07
C VAL A 21 -31.02 2.72 -32.83
N LEU A 22 -31.70 3.80 -33.24
CA LEU A 22 -31.10 4.94 -33.93
C LEU A 22 -29.86 5.53 -33.21
N PRO A 23 -29.89 5.85 -31.89
CA PRO A 23 -28.71 6.37 -31.20
C PRO A 23 -27.58 5.34 -31.12
N LEU A 24 -27.87 4.03 -31.07
CA LEU A 24 -26.83 2.99 -31.10
C LEU A 24 -26.15 2.90 -32.47
N ILE A 25 -26.92 3.01 -33.55
CA ILE A 25 -26.39 3.06 -34.92
C ILE A 25 -25.57 4.32 -35.12
N LEU A 26 -26.06 5.48 -34.68
CA LEU A 26 -25.32 6.74 -34.75
C LEU A 26 -24.04 6.68 -33.92
N LEU A 27 -24.09 6.10 -32.72
CA LEU A 27 -22.90 5.88 -31.90
C LEU A 27 -21.90 4.96 -32.60
N ALA A 28 -22.34 3.84 -33.18
CA ALA A 28 -21.48 2.95 -33.95
C ALA A 28 -20.87 3.65 -35.17
N ALA A 29 -21.63 4.51 -35.86
CA ALA A 29 -21.14 5.31 -36.98
C ALA A 29 -20.11 6.35 -36.53
N VAL A 30 -20.32 7.03 -35.40
CA VAL A 30 -19.36 7.97 -34.82
C VAL A 30 -18.09 7.25 -34.37
N ILE A 31 -18.19 6.08 -33.74
CA ILE A 31 -17.03 5.26 -33.37
C ILE A 31 -16.27 4.79 -34.62
N ALA A 32 -16.96 4.34 -35.67
CA ALA A 32 -16.33 3.95 -36.92
C ALA A 32 -15.64 5.14 -37.63
N LEU A 33 -16.25 6.32 -37.58
CA LEU A 33 -15.64 7.55 -38.09
C LEU A 33 -14.40 7.93 -37.27
N PHE A 34 -14.47 7.83 -35.94
CA PHE A 34 -13.36 8.08 -35.03
C PHE A 34 -12.18 7.14 -35.31
N LEU A 35 -12.45 5.83 -35.41
CA LEU A 35 -11.43 4.82 -35.68
C LEU A 35 -10.81 4.93 -37.08
N SER A 36 -11.55 5.43 -38.08
CA SER A 36 -11.04 5.57 -39.45
C SER A 36 -10.32 6.88 -39.73
N THR A 37 -10.72 7.97 -39.08
CA THR A 37 -10.14 9.31 -39.31
C THR A 37 -9.17 9.75 -38.21
N GLY A 38 -9.09 9.01 -37.10
CA GLY A 38 -8.37 9.43 -35.89
C GLY A 38 -8.98 10.66 -35.22
N ALA A 39 -10.06 11.23 -35.76
CA ALA A 39 -10.71 12.47 -35.32
C ALA A 39 -9.76 13.67 -35.11
N GLY A 40 -8.62 13.72 -35.81
CA GLY A 40 -7.60 14.75 -35.61
C GLY A 40 -6.77 14.58 -34.33
N VAL A 41 -6.92 13.47 -33.62
CA VAL A 41 -6.02 13.04 -32.55
C VAL A 41 -4.77 12.48 -33.22
N GLN A 42 -3.60 12.99 -32.84
CA GLN A 42 -2.32 12.49 -33.34
C GLN A 42 -2.23 10.97 -33.09
N SER A 43 -1.68 10.22 -34.05
CA SER A 43 -1.48 8.80 -33.85
C SER A 43 -0.59 8.60 -32.63
N PRO A 44 -0.84 7.60 -31.75
CA PRO A 44 0.01 7.35 -30.59
C PRO A 44 1.49 7.16 -30.93
N ALA A 45 1.79 6.76 -32.17
CA ALA A 45 3.16 6.60 -32.68
C ALA A 45 3.94 7.91 -32.88
N ASP A 46 3.26 9.06 -32.98
CA ASP A 46 3.90 10.38 -33.16
C ASP A 46 4.12 11.13 -31.84
N LEU A 47 3.63 10.58 -30.72
CA LEU A 47 3.85 11.12 -29.39
C LEU A 47 5.17 10.57 -28.82
N PRO A 48 5.96 11.37 -28.08
CA PRO A 48 7.10 10.84 -27.34
C PRO A 48 6.60 9.78 -26.35
N PRO A 49 7.36 8.67 -26.16
CA PRO A 49 6.95 7.61 -25.26
C PRO A 49 6.80 8.15 -23.84
N ILE A 50 5.75 7.71 -23.15
CA ILE A 50 5.51 8.06 -21.75
C ILE A 50 6.34 7.10 -20.91
N GLU A 51 7.53 7.54 -20.54
CA GLU A 51 8.44 6.79 -19.69
C GLU A 51 8.17 7.09 -18.21
N GLU A 52 7.91 6.06 -17.41
CA GLU A 52 7.74 6.18 -15.97
C GLU A 52 8.41 4.99 -15.29
N LEU A 53 9.59 5.23 -14.70
CA LEU A 53 10.31 4.24 -13.91
C LEU A 53 10.12 4.54 -12.42
N THR A 54 9.64 3.55 -11.69
CA THR A 54 9.60 3.58 -10.23
C THR A 54 10.77 2.77 -9.69
N ILE A 55 11.63 3.42 -8.92
CA ILE A 55 12.70 2.76 -8.19
C ILE A 55 12.09 2.19 -6.92
N GLN A 56 11.99 0.86 -6.84
CA GLN A 56 11.35 0.19 -5.72
C GLN A 56 12.25 0.15 -4.49
N ARG A 57 13.54 -0.14 -4.72
CA ARG A 57 14.48 -0.39 -3.63
C ARG A 57 15.91 -0.20 -4.09
N VAL A 58 16.73 0.38 -3.21
CA VAL A 58 18.18 0.39 -3.33
C VAL A 58 18.76 -0.47 -2.21
N MET A 59 19.65 -1.40 -2.57
CA MET A 59 20.32 -2.29 -1.64
C MET A 59 21.84 -2.13 -1.74
N LEU A 60 22.49 -2.23 -0.59
CA LEU A 60 23.93 -2.14 -0.38
C LEU A 60 24.39 -3.44 0.30
N PRO A 61 24.41 -4.58 -0.41
CA PRO A 61 24.67 -5.89 0.19
C PRO A 61 26.13 -6.07 0.62
N ALA A 62 27.07 -5.42 -0.07
CA ALA A 62 28.50 -5.49 0.19
C ALA A 62 29.14 -4.11 -0.06
N PRO A 63 30.30 -3.79 0.55
CA PRO A 63 30.94 -2.47 0.43
C PRO A 63 31.26 -2.01 -1.00
N THR A 64 31.26 -2.92 -1.97
CA THR A 64 31.61 -2.65 -3.38
C THR A 64 30.47 -2.93 -4.35
N GLU A 65 29.26 -3.13 -3.85
CA GLU A 65 28.10 -3.47 -4.68
C GLU A 65 26.89 -2.62 -4.26
N LEU A 66 26.27 -2.00 -5.27
CA LEU A 66 25.01 -1.27 -5.16
C LEU A 66 24.01 -1.91 -6.12
N ILE A 67 22.84 -2.26 -5.61
CA ILE A 67 21.77 -2.92 -6.37
C ILE A 67 20.53 -2.03 -6.36
N VAL A 68 19.98 -1.75 -7.53
CA VAL A 68 18.74 -0.97 -7.68
C VAL A 68 17.67 -1.85 -8.33
N GLU A 69 16.51 -1.95 -7.68
CA GLU A 69 15.33 -2.61 -8.23
C GLU A 69 14.40 -1.55 -8.82
N VAL A 70 14.06 -1.74 -10.08
CA VAL A 70 13.25 -0.80 -10.86
C VAL A 70 12.08 -1.49 -11.51
N THR A 71 10.98 -0.76 -11.70
CA THR A 71 9.81 -1.22 -12.42
C THR A 71 9.30 -0.15 -13.36
N ASN A 72 8.92 -0.57 -14.56
CA ASN A 72 8.24 0.29 -15.50
C ASN A 72 6.76 0.43 -15.11
N SER A 73 6.41 1.59 -14.57
CA SER A 73 5.05 1.99 -14.19
C SER A 73 4.28 2.64 -15.33
N GLY A 74 4.98 3.00 -16.41
CA GLY A 74 4.44 3.69 -17.58
C GLY A 74 3.71 2.76 -18.55
N PRO A 75 2.96 3.33 -19.51
CA PRO A 75 2.29 2.57 -20.55
C PRO A 75 3.26 2.01 -21.60
N ASP A 76 4.34 2.74 -21.88
CA ASP A 76 5.29 2.45 -22.95
C ASP A 76 6.56 1.73 -22.43
N PRO A 77 7.23 0.93 -23.27
CA PRO A 77 8.47 0.26 -22.87
C PRO A 77 9.61 1.27 -22.67
N VAL A 78 10.34 1.13 -21.56
CA VAL A 78 11.45 2.01 -21.19
C VAL A 78 12.77 1.27 -21.35
N THR A 79 13.77 1.90 -21.95
CA THR A 79 15.12 1.31 -22.07
C THR A 79 16.12 2.11 -21.25
N ILE A 80 16.73 1.48 -20.25
CA ILE A 80 17.75 2.11 -19.39
C ILE A 80 19.10 2.02 -20.11
N SER A 81 19.73 3.17 -20.34
CA SER A 81 20.96 3.28 -21.13
C SER A 81 22.19 3.63 -20.30
N GLN A 82 22.03 4.44 -19.25
CA GLN A 82 23.14 4.88 -18.40
C GLN A 82 22.73 4.94 -16.94
N VAL A 83 23.72 4.84 -16.06
CA VAL A 83 23.58 5.02 -14.61
C VAL A 83 24.66 5.99 -14.16
N LEU A 84 24.27 6.98 -13.37
CA LEU A 84 25.20 7.85 -12.65
C LEU A 84 25.06 7.62 -11.14
N ILE A 85 26.17 7.70 -10.44
CA ILE A 85 26.22 7.78 -8.98
C ILE A 85 27.06 9.01 -8.65
N ASP A 86 26.48 9.92 -7.87
CA ASP A 86 27.12 11.18 -7.46
C ASP A 86 27.71 11.94 -8.68
N ASP A 87 26.88 12.12 -9.71
CA ASP A 87 27.19 12.77 -10.99
C ASP A 87 28.29 12.11 -11.86
N ALA A 88 28.74 10.90 -11.50
CA ALA A 88 29.72 10.14 -12.26
C ALA A 88 29.08 8.94 -12.98
N TYR A 89 29.45 8.70 -14.24
CA TYR A 89 29.01 7.52 -15.00
C TYR A 89 29.66 6.24 -14.47
N TRP A 90 28.84 5.20 -14.27
CA TRP A 90 29.30 3.90 -13.84
C TRP A 90 28.85 2.77 -14.78
N ASN A 91 29.68 1.74 -14.86
CA ASN A 91 29.28 0.48 -15.50
C ASN A 91 28.19 -0.19 -14.67
N PHE A 92 27.25 -0.84 -15.33
CA PHE A 92 26.18 -1.57 -14.67
C PHE A 92 25.83 -2.84 -15.43
N THR A 93 25.19 -3.77 -14.75
CA THR A 93 24.57 -4.96 -15.36
C THR A 93 23.09 -4.97 -14.99
N ILE A 94 22.23 -5.21 -15.97
CA ILE A 94 20.78 -5.24 -15.77
C ILE A 94 20.22 -6.61 -16.13
N GLN A 95 19.36 -7.15 -15.27
CA GLN A 95 18.67 -8.43 -15.47
C GLN A 95 17.16 -8.24 -15.29
N PRO A 96 16.28 -8.78 -16.17
CA PRO A 96 16.59 -9.69 -17.29
C PRO A 96 17.16 -9.01 -18.54
N GLY A 97 17.04 -7.70 -18.67
CA GLY A 97 17.59 -6.93 -19.79
C GLY A 97 17.33 -5.42 -19.64
N PRO A 98 17.92 -4.57 -20.50
CA PRO A 98 17.85 -3.11 -20.38
C PRO A 98 16.48 -2.52 -20.77
N GLN A 99 15.70 -3.25 -21.58
CA GLN A 99 14.36 -2.84 -21.99
C GLN A 99 13.31 -3.46 -21.07
N LEU A 100 12.51 -2.60 -20.45
CA LEU A 100 11.44 -2.95 -19.54
C LEU A 100 10.09 -2.72 -20.20
N ALA A 101 9.36 -3.80 -20.47
CA ALA A 101 7.94 -3.71 -20.82
C ALA A 101 7.13 -3.13 -19.66
N ARG A 102 5.90 -2.67 -19.94
CA ARG A 102 4.97 -2.21 -18.90
C ARG A 102 4.83 -3.24 -17.78
N LEU A 103 4.94 -2.78 -16.52
CA LEU A 103 4.94 -3.58 -15.29
C LEU A 103 6.10 -4.58 -15.14
N ALA A 104 7.04 -4.63 -16.08
CA ALA A 104 8.24 -5.44 -15.93
C ALA A 104 9.19 -4.79 -14.93
N SER A 105 9.88 -5.64 -14.17
CA SER A 105 10.89 -5.21 -13.20
C SER A 105 12.27 -5.72 -13.62
N ALA A 106 13.30 -4.94 -13.29
CA ALA A 106 14.69 -5.36 -13.46
C ALA A 106 15.52 -5.02 -12.23
N THR A 107 16.60 -5.77 -12.07
CA THR A 107 17.63 -5.54 -11.07
C THR A 107 18.87 -5.00 -11.77
N ILE A 108 19.32 -3.83 -11.34
CA ILE A 108 20.52 -3.14 -11.83
C ILE A 108 21.61 -3.32 -10.80
N LYS A 109 22.71 -3.98 -11.16
CA LYS A 109 23.88 -4.16 -10.32
C LYS A 109 24.99 -3.21 -10.76
N ILE A 110 25.49 -2.42 -9.83
CA ILE A 110 26.52 -1.41 -10.06
C ILE A 110 27.69 -1.71 -9.11
N PRO A 111 28.90 -2.00 -9.62
CA PRO A 111 30.07 -2.23 -8.79
C PRO A 111 30.59 -0.89 -8.25
N TYR A 112 29.96 -0.38 -7.19
CA TYR A 112 30.24 0.92 -6.59
C TYR A 112 30.82 0.76 -5.17
N PRO A 113 32.02 1.30 -4.88
CA PRO A 113 32.64 1.26 -3.57
C PRO A 113 32.07 2.37 -2.65
N TRP A 114 30.89 2.14 -2.09
CA TRP A 114 30.23 3.11 -1.20
C TRP A 114 30.86 3.15 0.19
N VAL A 115 30.65 4.25 0.90
CA VAL A 115 31.15 4.47 2.26
C VAL A 115 29.99 4.56 3.24
N GLN A 116 30.11 3.88 4.38
CA GLN A 116 29.06 3.87 5.39
C GLN A 116 28.82 5.28 5.96
N GLY A 117 27.55 5.68 5.99
CA GLY A 117 27.12 6.97 6.52
C GLY A 117 27.08 8.10 5.48
N GLU A 118 27.57 7.88 4.27
CA GLU A 118 27.51 8.87 3.19
C GLU A 118 26.15 8.87 2.48
N ALA A 119 25.77 10.02 1.95
CA ALA A 119 24.62 10.15 1.08
C ALA A 119 25.06 9.90 -0.36
N HIS A 120 24.26 9.15 -1.12
CA HIS A 120 24.50 8.90 -2.53
C HIS A 120 23.25 9.20 -3.35
N THR A 121 23.44 9.86 -4.50
CA THR A 121 22.37 10.09 -5.47
C THR A 121 22.60 9.22 -6.69
N ILE A 122 21.61 8.39 -7.02
CA ILE A 122 21.62 7.48 -8.15
C ILE A 122 20.69 8.05 -9.22
N MET A 123 21.21 8.24 -10.42
CA MET A 123 20.45 8.73 -11.57
C MET A 123 20.42 7.67 -12.66
N LEU A 124 19.22 7.25 -13.04
CA LEU A 124 19.00 6.36 -14.18
C LEU A 124 18.64 7.19 -15.40
N VAL A 125 19.33 6.95 -16.52
CA VAL A 125 19.11 7.66 -17.78
C VAL A 125 18.53 6.69 -18.80
N THR A 126 17.39 7.05 -19.39
CA THR A 126 16.76 6.25 -20.45
C THR A 126 17.35 6.55 -21.83
N SER A 127 16.98 5.75 -22.83
CA SER A 127 17.39 5.97 -24.23
C SER A 127 16.91 7.29 -24.83
N THR A 128 15.85 7.89 -24.26
CA THR A 128 15.33 9.20 -24.67
C THR A 128 15.96 10.36 -23.89
N GLY A 129 16.78 10.05 -22.88
CA GLY A 129 17.44 11.05 -22.02
C GLY A 129 16.63 11.45 -20.79
N THR A 130 15.50 10.80 -20.51
CA THR A 130 14.74 11.00 -19.28
C THR A 130 15.54 10.53 -18.07
N LEU A 131 15.47 11.30 -16.98
CA LEU A 131 16.21 11.05 -15.75
C LEU A 131 15.27 10.59 -14.63
N PHE A 132 15.65 9.52 -13.94
CA PHE A 132 14.96 9.01 -12.75
C PHE A 132 15.93 8.95 -11.58
N GLU A 133 15.61 9.66 -10.50
CA GLU A 133 16.47 9.85 -9.35
C GLU A 133 16.07 8.93 -8.19
N ALA A 134 17.06 8.33 -7.53
CA ALA A 134 16.92 7.74 -6.20
C ALA A 134 18.01 8.28 -5.28
N VAL A 135 17.60 8.72 -4.09
CA VAL A 135 18.50 9.22 -3.06
C VAL A 135 18.63 8.17 -1.97
N VAL A 136 19.88 7.81 -1.65
CA VAL A 136 20.25 7.07 -0.46
C VAL A 136 20.78 8.09 0.54
N PRO A 137 19.98 8.57 1.50
CA PRO A 137 20.38 9.65 2.38
C PRO A 137 21.51 9.26 3.35
N VAL A 138 21.56 7.97 3.73
CA VAL A 138 22.59 7.41 4.60
C VAL A 138 22.87 5.97 4.17
N ALA A 139 24.05 5.73 3.61
CA ALA A 139 24.47 4.41 3.16
C ALA A 139 24.74 3.50 4.36
N VAL A 140 23.99 2.41 4.46
CA VAL A 140 24.19 1.35 5.46
C VAL A 140 24.10 -0.01 4.79
N THR A 141 24.86 -0.98 5.29
CA THR A 141 24.81 -2.35 4.79
C THR A 141 23.38 -2.87 4.90
N THR A 142 22.82 -3.32 3.78
CA THR A 142 21.48 -3.90 3.77
C THR A 142 21.46 -5.18 4.60
N PRO A 143 20.58 -5.30 5.60
CA PRO A 143 20.49 -6.51 6.41
C PRO A 143 20.18 -7.74 5.54
N ALA A 144 20.93 -8.81 5.75
CA ALA A 144 20.63 -10.10 5.12
C ALA A 144 19.32 -10.68 5.68
N VAL A 145 18.51 -11.28 4.81
CA VAL A 145 17.32 -12.02 5.23
C VAL A 145 17.76 -13.42 5.65
N ASP A 146 18.15 -13.56 6.92
CA ASP A 146 18.51 -14.84 7.52
C ASP A 146 17.68 -15.14 8.77
N MET A 147 17.83 -16.36 9.29
CA MET A 147 17.10 -16.79 10.50
C MET A 147 17.43 -15.91 11.71
N ARG A 148 18.66 -15.39 11.79
CA ARG A 148 19.08 -14.53 12.89
C ARG A 148 18.38 -13.18 12.84
N ALA A 149 18.28 -12.56 11.66
CA ALA A 149 17.53 -11.33 11.43
C ALA A 149 16.05 -11.55 11.74
N PHE A 150 15.47 -12.67 11.27
CA PHE A 150 14.08 -13.03 11.60
C PHE A 150 13.85 -13.11 13.11
N LEU A 151 14.71 -13.82 13.85
CA LEU A 151 14.60 -13.92 15.30
C LEU A 151 14.80 -12.58 16.02
N ASN A 152 15.72 -11.74 15.54
CA ASN A 152 15.92 -10.40 16.09
C ASN A 152 14.67 -9.52 15.88
N PHE A 153 14.07 -9.54 14.69
CA PHE A 153 12.84 -8.80 14.42
C PHE A 153 11.65 -9.36 15.20
N ALA A 154 11.54 -10.68 15.35
CA ALA A 154 10.52 -11.30 16.20
C ALA A 154 10.69 -10.89 17.67
N LEU A 155 11.94 -10.79 18.15
CA LEU A 155 12.24 -10.33 19.50
C LEU A 155 11.89 -8.85 19.69
N ILE A 156 12.21 -7.99 18.70
CA ILE A 156 11.78 -6.59 18.70
C ILE A 156 10.24 -6.52 18.76
N GLY A 157 9.55 -7.28 17.90
CA GLY A 157 8.09 -7.40 17.91
C GLY A 157 7.52 -7.82 19.27
N PHE A 158 8.18 -8.77 19.94
CA PHE A 158 7.82 -9.18 21.30
C PHE A 158 8.00 -8.05 22.32
N TYR A 159 9.10 -7.29 22.22
CA TYR A 159 9.39 -6.15 23.11
C TYR A 159 8.45 -4.96 22.91
N ILE A 160 8.00 -4.70 21.69
CA ILE A 160 7.12 -3.56 21.40
C ILE A 160 5.64 -3.91 21.47
N GLY A 161 5.27 -5.18 21.21
CA GLY A 161 3.88 -5.62 21.20
C GLY A 161 3.47 -6.36 22.47
N VAL A 162 4.07 -7.52 22.73
CA VAL A 162 3.59 -8.42 23.80
C VAL A 162 3.87 -7.87 25.20
N ILE A 163 5.12 -7.43 25.46
CA ILE A 163 5.50 -6.92 26.77
C ILE A 163 4.69 -5.68 27.17
N PRO A 164 4.54 -4.65 26.32
CA PRO A 164 3.85 -3.43 26.71
C PRO A 164 2.36 -3.64 26.99
N VAL A 165 1.68 -4.44 26.15
CA VAL A 165 0.28 -4.84 26.41
C VAL A 165 0.16 -5.58 27.74
N ALA A 166 1.09 -6.50 28.04
CA ALA A 166 1.10 -7.20 29.32
C ALA A 166 1.32 -6.24 30.51
N LEU A 167 2.22 -5.27 30.37
CA LEU A 167 2.45 -4.23 31.37
C LEU A 167 1.21 -3.33 31.57
N GLY A 168 0.50 -3.00 30.50
CA GLY A 168 -0.78 -2.30 30.56
C GLY A 168 -1.82 -3.10 31.34
N MET A 169 -1.97 -4.39 31.04
CA MET A 169 -2.90 -5.28 31.74
C MET A 169 -2.59 -5.41 33.24
N MET A 170 -1.32 -5.28 33.65
CA MET A 170 -0.93 -5.29 35.06
C MET A 170 -1.52 -4.12 35.87
N TRP A 171 -2.03 -3.07 35.22
CA TRP A 171 -2.73 -1.97 35.88
C TRP A 171 -4.17 -2.32 36.30
N HIS A 172 -4.71 -3.44 35.82
CA HIS A 172 -6.09 -3.83 36.08
C HIS A 172 -6.48 -3.86 37.58
N PRO A 173 -5.67 -4.37 38.53
CA PRO A 173 -6.00 -4.32 39.95
C PRO A 173 -6.19 -2.90 40.49
N PHE A 174 -5.37 -1.95 40.03
CA PHE A 174 -5.48 -0.53 40.39
C PHE A 174 -6.75 0.09 39.76
N MET A 175 -7.01 -0.19 38.49
CA MET A 175 -8.14 0.38 37.75
C MET A 175 -9.50 -0.06 38.28
N ARG A 176 -9.61 -1.29 38.79
CA ARG A 176 -10.84 -1.79 39.43
C ARG A 176 -11.27 -0.97 40.65
N GLY A 177 -10.34 -0.25 41.28
CA GLY A 177 -10.61 0.60 42.44
C GLY A 177 -11.01 2.05 42.08
N LEU A 178 -10.97 2.43 40.81
CA LEU A 178 -11.22 3.81 40.39
C LEU A 178 -12.72 4.16 40.44
N LYS A 179 -13.00 5.42 40.76
CA LYS A 179 -14.37 5.97 40.68
C LYS A 179 -14.83 5.98 39.23
N ARG A 180 -16.14 5.79 39.01
CA ARG A 180 -16.73 5.76 37.66
C ARG A 180 -16.36 6.97 36.80
N ARG A 181 -16.38 8.18 37.36
CA ARG A 181 -15.97 9.41 36.66
C ARG A 181 -14.52 9.37 36.15
N THR A 182 -13.61 8.75 36.90
CA THR A 182 -12.21 8.59 36.48
C THR A 182 -12.09 7.55 35.38
N MET A 183 -12.83 6.45 35.48
CA MET A 183 -12.90 5.44 34.42
C MET A 183 -13.46 6.05 33.12
N ASP A 184 -14.54 6.82 33.20
CA ASP A 184 -15.14 7.49 32.05
C ASP A 184 -14.16 8.49 31.41
N ALA A 185 -13.36 9.19 32.20
CA ALA A 185 -12.32 10.10 31.70
C ALA A 185 -11.18 9.34 31.00
N ILE A 186 -10.75 8.20 31.53
CA ILE A 186 -9.74 7.32 30.91
C ILE A 186 -10.28 6.76 29.59
N LEU A 187 -11.52 6.27 29.57
CA LEU A 187 -12.17 5.75 28.36
C LEU A 187 -12.37 6.83 27.28
N ALA A 188 -12.72 8.06 27.69
CA ALA A 188 -12.81 9.18 26.76
C ALA A 188 -11.43 9.53 26.17
N LEU A 189 -10.37 9.48 26.98
CA LEU A 189 -8.99 9.68 26.51
C LEU A 189 -8.55 8.57 25.55
N THR A 190 -8.80 7.31 25.86
CA THR A 190 -8.41 6.18 25.01
C THR A 190 -9.19 6.19 23.69
N LEU A 191 -10.48 6.51 23.72
CA LEU A 191 -11.28 6.71 22.51
C LEU A 191 -10.76 7.87 21.66
N GLY A 192 -10.37 8.98 22.29
CA GLY A 192 -9.74 10.11 21.60
C GLY A 192 -8.42 9.73 20.92
N LEU A 193 -7.58 8.95 21.62
CA LEU A 193 -6.32 8.43 21.07
C LEU A 193 -6.56 7.49 19.88
N LEU A 194 -7.53 6.58 19.97
CA LEU A 194 -7.94 5.69 18.88
C LEU A 194 -8.39 6.47 17.63
N VAL A 195 -9.19 7.52 17.80
CA VAL A 195 -9.62 8.38 16.68
C VAL A 195 -8.44 9.13 16.08
N PHE A 196 -7.55 9.67 16.91
CA PHE A 196 -6.34 10.34 16.44
C PHE A 196 -5.47 9.38 15.60
N LEU A 197 -5.22 8.17 16.10
CA LEU A 197 -4.40 7.17 15.41
C LEU A 197 -5.04 6.68 14.11
N LEU A 198 -6.37 6.56 14.07
CA LEU A 198 -7.09 6.24 12.83
C LEU A 198 -6.81 7.29 11.75
N ILE A 199 -6.82 8.58 12.11
CA ILE A 199 -6.57 9.68 11.17
C ILE A 199 -5.10 9.66 10.74
N ASP A 200 -4.17 9.59 11.69
CA ASP A 200 -2.73 9.62 11.45
C ASP A 200 -2.26 8.46 10.56
N THR A 201 -2.68 7.23 10.92
CA THR A 201 -2.36 6.02 10.14
C THR A 201 -3.02 6.05 8.76
N ALA A 202 -4.23 6.59 8.65
CA ALA A 202 -4.89 6.75 7.36
C ALA A 202 -4.18 7.78 6.47
N SER A 203 -3.70 8.90 7.03
CA SER A 203 -2.93 9.88 6.25
C SER A 203 -1.59 9.30 5.80
N GLU A 204 -0.86 8.65 6.70
CA GLU A 204 0.42 8.01 6.33
C GLU A 204 0.20 6.90 5.29
N GLY A 205 -0.84 6.09 5.47
CA GLY A 205 -1.21 5.05 4.52
C GLY A 205 -1.51 5.61 3.12
N LEU A 206 -2.21 6.75 3.04
CA LEU A 206 -2.48 7.45 1.78
C LEU A 206 -1.21 8.05 1.15
N GLU A 207 -0.31 8.62 1.96
CA GLU A 207 0.98 9.13 1.48
C GLU A 207 1.83 8.00 0.89
N LYS A 208 1.94 6.86 1.57
CA LYS A 208 2.66 5.68 1.05
C LYS A 208 1.96 5.10 -0.17
N ALA A 209 0.63 5.08 -0.18
CA ALA A 209 -0.15 4.63 -1.33
C ALA A 209 0.07 5.51 -2.57
N ALA A 210 0.39 6.79 -2.40
CA ALA A 210 0.73 7.68 -3.51
C ALA A 210 2.14 7.41 -4.11
N LEU A 211 3.04 6.74 -3.37
CA LEU A 211 4.37 6.34 -3.85
C LEU A 211 4.35 5.03 -4.66
N VAL A 212 3.25 4.29 -4.59
CA VAL A 212 3.09 3.04 -5.34
C VAL A 212 3.02 3.34 -6.83
N PRO A 213 3.63 2.51 -7.71
CA PRO A 213 3.48 2.59 -9.16
C PRO A 213 2.07 3.00 -9.60
N GLY A 214 1.94 4.05 -10.42
CA GLY A 214 0.65 4.59 -10.85
C GLY A 214 -0.25 3.54 -11.52
N SER A 215 0.38 2.57 -12.19
CA SER A 215 -0.26 1.38 -12.77
C SER A 215 -1.07 0.53 -11.79
N LEU A 216 -0.75 0.56 -10.49
CA LEU A 216 -1.41 -0.20 -9.44
C LEU A 216 -2.49 0.60 -8.70
N GLN A 217 -2.61 1.90 -8.97
CA GLN A 217 -3.60 2.80 -8.34
C GLN A 217 -3.58 2.68 -6.81
N GLY A 218 -2.43 2.93 -6.18
CA GLY A 218 -2.19 2.65 -4.76
C GLY A 218 -3.26 3.20 -3.81
N VAL A 219 -3.80 4.40 -4.06
CA VAL A 219 -4.88 5.00 -3.24
C VAL A 219 -6.16 4.17 -3.28
N ILE A 220 -6.54 3.68 -4.45
CA ILE A 220 -7.73 2.82 -4.62
C ILE A 220 -7.45 1.47 -3.95
N LEU A 221 -6.24 0.92 -4.11
CA LEU A 221 -5.84 -0.33 -3.47
C LEU A 221 -5.87 -0.22 -1.94
N PHE A 222 -5.39 0.89 -1.38
CA PHE A 222 -5.44 1.19 0.05
C PHE A 222 -6.88 1.24 0.55
N GLY A 223 -7.76 2.00 -0.12
CA GLY A 223 -9.18 2.08 0.23
C GLY A 223 -9.90 0.74 0.12
N ALA A 224 -9.63 -0.03 -0.93
CA ALA A 224 -10.17 -1.37 -1.11
C ALA A 224 -9.68 -2.34 -0.02
N GLY A 225 -8.40 -2.25 0.37
CA GLY A 225 -7.81 -3.03 1.46
C GLY A 225 -8.46 -2.71 2.81
N ALA A 226 -8.68 -1.43 3.11
CA ALA A 226 -9.36 -0.99 4.33
C ALA A 226 -10.81 -1.50 4.39
N LEU A 227 -11.56 -1.41 3.28
CA LEU A 227 -12.91 -1.95 3.18
C LEU A 227 -12.93 -3.47 3.33
N LEU A 228 -12.00 -4.17 2.68
CA LEU A 228 -11.86 -5.62 2.77
C LEU A 228 -11.56 -6.06 4.21
N ALA A 229 -10.66 -5.37 4.91
CA ALA A 229 -10.39 -5.61 6.33
C ALA A 229 -11.65 -5.43 7.19
N TYR A 230 -12.38 -4.34 6.98
CA TYR A 230 -13.66 -4.10 7.67
C TYR A 230 -14.68 -5.21 7.42
N PHE A 231 -14.89 -5.62 6.16
CA PHE A 231 -15.83 -6.69 5.82
C PHE A 231 -15.40 -8.05 6.38
N LEU A 232 -14.10 -8.37 6.37
CA LEU A 232 -13.58 -9.60 6.98
C LEU A 232 -13.90 -9.66 8.47
N ILE A 233 -13.68 -8.56 9.21
CA ILE A 233 -14.02 -8.49 10.63
C ILE A 233 -15.54 -8.69 10.82
N GLN A 234 -16.38 -8.07 9.99
CA GLN A 234 -17.84 -8.23 10.08
C GLN A 234 -18.33 -9.65 9.75
N ILE A 235 -17.69 -10.34 8.81
CA ILE A 235 -18.01 -11.73 8.48
C ILE A 235 -17.60 -12.66 9.63
N ILE A 236 -16.43 -12.43 10.22
CA ILE A 236 -15.94 -13.23 11.36
C ILE A 236 -16.81 -13.01 12.60
N SER A 237 -17.24 -11.77 12.85
CA SER A 237 -18.10 -11.41 13.99
C SER A 237 -19.51 -11.99 13.85
N SER A 238 -20.12 -11.88 12.67
CA SER A 238 -21.50 -12.32 12.40
C SER A 238 -21.68 -13.84 12.40
N ARG A 239 -20.70 -14.62 11.92
CA ARG A 239 -20.76 -16.09 11.87
C ARG A 239 -20.87 -16.77 13.24
N LYS A 240 -20.59 -16.05 14.33
CA LYS A 240 -20.52 -16.60 15.69
C LYS A 240 -21.65 -16.15 16.62
N ALA A 241 -22.60 -15.35 16.12
CA ALA A 241 -23.72 -14.79 16.88
C ALA A 241 -24.96 -15.72 17.01
N GLY A 242 -24.94 -16.91 16.43
CA GLY A 242 -26.05 -17.87 16.53
C GLY A 242 -26.08 -18.61 17.87
N LYS A 243 -27.11 -18.32 18.69
CA LYS A 243 -27.54 -18.98 19.96
C LYS A 243 -26.39 -19.46 20.86
N ARG A 244 -25.92 -18.64 21.80
CA ARG A 244 -24.83 -19.02 22.72
C ARG A 244 -25.05 -18.61 24.18
N ASP A 245 -24.70 -19.55 25.06
CA ASP A 245 -24.34 -19.34 26.46
C ASP A 245 -23.54 -18.06 26.68
N GLU A 246 -23.83 -17.33 27.76
CA GLU A 246 -23.08 -16.11 28.14
C GLU A 246 -21.57 -16.34 28.26
N ALA A 247 -21.15 -17.54 28.67
CA ALA A 247 -19.74 -17.91 28.77
C ALA A 247 -19.07 -17.97 27.38
N ALA A 248 -19.76 -18.55 26.39
CA ALA A 248 -19.27 -18.61 25.01
C ALA A 248 -19.25 -17.23 24.35
N GLY A 249 -20.18 -16.34 24.72
CA GLY A 249 -20.19 -14.93 24.30
C GLY A 249 -18.96 -14.16 24.81
N ARG A 250 -18.66 -14.25 26.12
CA ARG A 250 -17.49 -13.60 26.75
C ARG A 250 -16.17 -14.07 26.13
N LEU A 251 -16.01 -15.38 25.94
CA LEU A 251 -14.81 -15.94 25.32
C LEU A 251 -14.64 -15.46 23.87
N ASN A 252 -15.74 -15.34 23.12
CA ASN A 252 -15.69 -14.85 21.74
C ASN A 252 -15.24 -13.38 21.67
N ILE A 253 -15.72 -12.52 22.58
CA ILE A 253 -15.25 -11.13 22.68
C ILE A 253 -13.76 -11.08 23.02
N ALA A 254 -13.31 -11.91 23.97
CA ALA A 254 -11.89 -12.00 24.33
C ALA A 254 -11.01 -12.41 23.13
N PHE A 255 -11.43 -13.40 22.33
CA PHE A 255 -10.71 -13.79 21.12
C PHE A 255 -10.72 -12.71 20.04
N LEU A 256 -11.84 -12.02 19.84
CA LEU A 256 -11.91 -10.92 18.87
C LEU A 256 -10.98 -9.77 19.28
N LEU A 257 -10.95 -9.41 20.56
CA LEU A 257 -10.01 -8.44 21.10
C LEU A 257 -8.56 -8.91 20.91
N ALA A 258 -8.22 -10.14 21.29
CA ALA A 258 -6.87 -10.66 21.15
C ALA A 258 -6.40 -10.71 19.68
N ILE A 259 -7.28 -11.10 18.74
CA ILE A 259 -6.97 -11.08 17.30
C ILE A 259 -6.82 -9.64 16.79
N GLY A 260 -7.72 -8.73 17.20
CA GLY A 260 -7.66 -7.32 16.82
C GLY A 260 -6.35 -6.66 17.26
N ILE A 261 -6.03 -6.79 18.55
CA ILE A 261 -4.77 -6.31 19.14
C ILE A 261 -3.58 -6.96 18.44
N GLY A 262 -3.60 -8.28 18.21
CA GLY A 262 -2.52 -9.00 17.54
C GLY A 262 -2.27 -8.54 16.09
N LEU A 263 -3.34 -8.30 15.32
CA LEU A 263 -3.23 -7.80 13.94
C LEU A 263 -2.72 -6.35 13.90
N HIS A 264 -3.14 -5.53 14.85
CA HIS A 264 -2.65 -4.15 14.98
C HIS A 264 -1.14 -4.12 15.29
N ASN A 265 -0.72 -4.86 16.32
CA ASN A 265 0.69 -5.00 16.72
C ASN A 265 1.56 -5.62 15.61
N LEU A 266 1.01 -6.51 14.79
CA LEU A 266 1.70 -7.03 13.61
C LEU A 266 2.00 -5.93 12.59
N ALA A 267 1.02 -5.05 12.33
CA ALA A 267 1.20 -3.93 11.41
C ALA A 267 2.28 -2.96 11.92
N GLU A 268 2.28 -2.62 13.21
CA GLU A 268 3.33 -1.79 13.83
C GLU A 268 4.72 -2.43 13.70
N GLY A 269 4.83 -3.73 13.98
CA GLY A 269 6.07 -4.49 13.81
C GLY A 269 6.58 -4.49 12.37
N LEU A 270 5.68 -4.55 11.38
CA LEU A 270 6.02 -4.44 9.97
C LEU A 270 6.52 -3.04 9.60
N VAL A 271 5.91 -1.98 10.15
CA VAL A 271 6.36 -0.59 9.93
C VAL A 271 7.76 -0.36 10.51
N VAL A 272 8.01 -0.83 11.74
CA VAL A 272 9.34 -0.80 12.35
C VAL A 272 10.35 -1.59 11.50
N GLY A 273 9.97 -2.81 11.08
CA GLY A 273 10.79 -3.63 10.19
C GLY A 273 11.14 -2.95 8.87
N ALA A 274 10.17 -2.27 8.25
CA ALA A 274 10.38 -1.50 7.03
C ALA A 274 11.34 -0.32 7.24
N ALA A 275 11.21 0.40 8.36
CA ALA A 275 12.13 1.49 8.71
C ALA A 275 13.57 1.00 8.93
N TYR A 276 13.76 -0.16 9.56
CA TYR A 276 15.09 -0.78 9.67
C TYR A 276 15.63 -1.27 8.32
N ALA A 277 14.77 -1.86 7.49
CA ALA A 277 15.14 -2.34 6.17
C ALA A 277 15.52 -1.20 5.20
N SER A 278 14.98 0.00 5.40
CA SER A 278 15.33 1.21 4.64
C SER A 278 16.53 1.98 5.22
N GLY A 279 17.16 1.47 6.29
CA GLY A 279 18.31 2.11 6.91
C GLY A 279 17.96 3.32 7.79
N ALA A 280 16.68 3.61 8.00
CA ALA A 280 16.20 4.73 8.81
C ALA A 280 16.22 4.39 10.31
N ALA A 281 17.41 4.14 10.87
CA ALA A 281 17.56 3.68 12.26
C ALA A 281 16.97 4.64 13.30
N ALA A 282 17.11 5.96 13.11
CA ALA A 282 16.53 6.96 14.00
C ALA A 282 14.98 6.94 13.98
N LEU A 283 14.40 6.79 12.78
CA LEU A 283 12.96 6.62 12.61
C LEU A 283 12.49 5.33 13.28
N GLY A 284 13.18 4.21 13.04
CA GLY A 284 12.89 2.93 13.68
C GLY A 284 12.91 3.00 15.20
N ALA A 285 13.90 3.66 15.80
CA ALA A 285 13.98 3.86 17.24
C ALA A 285 12.84 4.74 17.78
N PHE A 286 12.49 5.82 17.09
CA PHE A 286 11.36 6.68 17.45
C PHE A 286 10.05 5.91 17.42
N LEU A 287 9.80 5.15 16.35
CA LEU A 287 8.61 4.29 16.19
C LEU A 287 8.51 3.23 17.29
N VAL A 288 9.63 2.57 17.63
CA VAL A 288 9.68 1.59 18.71
C VAL A 288 9.21 2.19 20.04
N ILE A 289 9.68 3.40 20.38
CA ILE A 289 9.27 4.08 21.62
C ILE A 289 7.79 4.48 21.56
N GLY A 290 7.35 5.07 20.44
CA GLY A 290 5.97 5.50 20.23
C GLY A 290 4.97 4.34 20.37
N PHE A 291 5.19 3.25 19.64
CA PHE A 291 4.34 2.05 19.69
C PHE A 291 4.41 1.37 21.06
N THR A 292 5.58 1.30 21.70
CA THR A 292 5.68 0.76 23.06
C THR A 292 4.76 1.52 24.03
N LEU A 293 4.79 2.85 24.00
CA LEU A 293 3.92 3.67 24.86
C LEU A 293 2.44 3.49 24.52
N HIS A 294 2.10 3.45 23.23
CA HIS A 294 0.74 3.21 22.78
C HIS A 294 0.22 1.84 23.24
N ASN A 295 1.01 0.79 23.11
CA ASN A 295 0.64 -0.58 23.45
C ASN A 295 0.49 -0.80 24.97
N VAL A 296 1.18 -0.02 25.80
CA VAL A 296 0.85 0.04 27.24
C VAL A 296 -0.56 0.58 27.45
N THR A 297 -0.97 1.63 26.72
CA THR A 297 -2.32 2.19 26.82
C THR A 297 -3.39 1.29 26.23
N GLU A 298 -3.07 0.44 25.24
CA GLU A 298 -4.00 -0.58 24.72
C GLU A 298 -4.26 -1.72 25.73
N GLY A 299 -3.26 -2.04 26.57
CA GLY A 299 -3.42 -3.06 27.61
C GLY A 299 -4.31 -2.64 28.79
N ILE A 300 -4.59 -1.34 28.92
CA ILE A 300 -5.42 -0.72 29.97
C ILE A 300 -6.91 -0.81 29.60
#